data_AF-A0A0G0DH35-F1
#
_entry.id   AF-A0A0G0DH35-F1
#
_cell.length_a   1.000
_cell.length_b   1.000
_cell.length_c   1.000
_cell.angle_alpha   90.00
_cell.angle_beta   90.00
_cell.angle_gamma   90.00
#
_symmetry.space_group_name_H-M   'P 1'
#
loop_
_entity.id
_entity.type
_entity.pdbx_description
1 polymer ?
#
loop_
_entity_poly.entity_id
_entity_poly.type
_entity_poly.pdbx_seq_one_letter_code
_entity_poly.pdbx_strand_id
1 'polypeptide(L)'
;MIFACIAIAISGVIFKYVTVGNNFWISSFWEYFGLGMSGLLIFLFIPHYRESFMHMNRTGGNTILIVNIVSELMSIIGNLLTNFALLLAPVTMVYLVGSFQPAIVLFLTLFATKFFPNIAKENLTRQVLLPKIIAIVIMIVGSAILFL
;
A
#
# COMPACT_ATOMS: atom_id res chain seq x y z
N MET A 1 12.48 -8.29 6.64
CA MET A 1 12.31 -7.10 5.77
C MET A 1 13.14 -7.19 4.49
N ILE A 2 14.44 -7.50 4.53
CA ILE A 2 15.30 -7.58 3.32
C ILE A 2 14.71 -8.49 2.23
N PHE A 3 14.25 -9.70 2.59
CA PHE A 3 13.64 -10.63 1.62
C PHE A 3 12.40 -10.03 0.93
N ALA A 4 11.55 -9.32 1.68
CA ALA A 4 10.39 -8.65 1.12
C ALA A 4 10.80 -7.51 0.17
N CYS A 5 11.82 -6.72 0.53
CA CYS A 5 12.35 -5.67 -0.35
C CYS A 5 12.86 -6.24 -1.67
N ILE A 6 13.59 -7.35 -1.63
CA ILE A 6 14.10 -8.04 -2.83
C ILE A 6 12.93 -8.56 -3.68
N ALA A 7 11.95 -9.22 -3.05
CA ALA A 7 10.78 -9.74 -3.75
C ALA A 7 9.98 -8.63 -4.45
N ILE A 8 9.75 -7.50 -3.76
CA ILE A 8 9.05 -6.34 -4.33
C ILE A 8 9.85 -5.74 -5.50
N ALA A 9 11.16 -5.58 -5.35
CA ALA A 9 12.01 -5.05 -6.41
C ALA A 9 12.01 -5.95 -7.66
N ILE A 10 12.14 -7.26 -7.47
CA ILE A 10 12.06 -8.26 -8.55
C ILE A 10 10.68 -8.20 -9.22
N SER A 11 9.60 -8.17 -8.44
CA SER A 11 8.23 -8.08 -8.95
C SER A 11 8.04 -6.85 -9.83
N GLY A 12 8.49 -5.68 -9.39
CA GLY A 12 8.39 -4.43 -10.16
C GLY A 12 9.20 -4.45 -11.46
N VAL A 13 10.40 -5.01 -11.44
CA VAL A 13 11.25 -5.15 -12.63
C VAL A 13 10.64 -6.12 -13.63
N ILE A 14 10.16 -7.28 -13.18
CA ILE A 14 9.47 -8.27 -14.03
C ILE A 14 8.20 -7.65 -14.62
N PHE A 15 7.38 -7.00 -13.79
CA PHE A 15 6.15 -6.35 -14.24
C PHE A 15 6.43 -5.34 -15.35
N LYS A 16 7.42 -4.45 -15.16
CA LYS A 16 7.82 -3.49 -16.19
C LYS A 16 8.30 -4.19 -17.46
N TYR A 17 9.18 -5.18 -17.34
CA TYR A 17 9.74 -5.89 -18.50
C TYR A 17 8.66 -6.60 -19.33
N VAL A 18 7.74 -7.31 -18.67
CA VAL A 18 6.63 -8.02 -19.33
C VAL A 18 5.64 -7.05 -19.95
N THR A 19 5.39 -5.92 -19.30
CA THR A 19 4.35 -4.96 -19.72
C THR A 19 4.82 -4.03 -20.82
N VAL A 20 6.11 -3.68 -20.92
CA VAL A 20 6.62 -2.91 -22.06
C VAL A 20 6.41 -3.64 -23.39
N GLY A 21 6.45 -4.98 -23.39
CA GLY A 21 6.20 -5.80 -24.57
C GLY A 21 4.73 -6.21 -24.80
N ASN A 22 3.83 -5.95 -23.86
CA ASN A 22 2.42 -6.39 -23.90
C ASN A 22 1.45 -5.24 -23.58
N ASN A 23 0.14 -5.53 -23.56
CA ASN A 23 -0.85 -4.56 -23.11
C ASN A 23 -0.88 -4.48 -21.56
N PHE A 24 -0.81 -3.27 -21.02
CA PHE A 24 -0.93 -2.96 -19.58
C PHE A 24 -2.09 -3.67 -18.89
N TRP A 25 -3.26 -3.68 -19.53
CA TRP A 25 -4.46 -4.29 -18.95
C TRP A 25 -4.35 -5.80 -18.83
N ILE A 26 -3.68 -6.45 -19.79
CA ILE A 26 -3.47 -7.91 -19.78
C ILE A 26 -2.46 -8.26 -18.68
N SER A 27 -1.33 -7.55 -18.60
CA SER A 27 -0.35 -7.76 -17.54
C SER A 27 -0.94 -7.54 -16.14
N SER A 28 -1.68 -6.44 -15.96
CA SER A 28 -2.32 -6.14 -14.68
C SER A 28 -3.36 -7.19 -14.32
N PHE A 29 -4.16 -7.66 -15.28
CA PHE A 29 -5.13 -8.73 -15.04
C PHE A 29 -4.45 -10.00 -14.52
N TRP A 30 -3.35 -10.43 -15.14
CA TRP A 30 -2.60 -11.62 -14.70
C TRP A 30 -1.96 -11.45 -13.33
N GLU A 31 -1.48 -10.25 -12.99
CA GLU A 31 -0.96 -9.95 -11.66
C GLU A 31 -2.03 -10.09 -10.58
N TYR A 32 -3.19 -9.44 -10.74
CA TYR A 32 -4.28 -9.54 -9.77
C TYR A 32 -4.91 -10.93 -9.73
N PHE A 33 -4.97 -11.63 -10.86
CA PHE A 33 -5.40 -13.03 -10.89
C PHE A 33 -4.44 -13.93 -10.10
N GLY A 34 -3.12 -13.73 -10.28
CA GLY A 34 -2.09 -14.42 -9.50
C GLY A 34 -2.19 -14.13 -8.01
N LEU A 35 -2.38 -12.85 -7.63
CA LEU A 35 -2.59 -12.45 -6.24
C LEU A 35 -3.85 -13.11 -5.65
N GLY A 36 -4.98 -13.06 -6.36
CA GLY A 36 -6.23 -13.69 -5.92
C GLY A 36 -6.10 -15.21 -5.78
N MET A 37 -5.46 -15.88 -6.74
CA MET A 37 -5.18 -17.31 -6.66
C MET A 37 -4.27 -17.66 -5.49
N SER A 38 -3.21 -16.88 -5.25
CA SER A 38 -2.33 -17.08 -4.10
C SER A 38 -3.07 -16.91 -2.77
N GLY A 39 -3.95 -15.91 -2.66
CA GLY A 39 -4.81 -15.71 -1.50
C GLY A 39 -5.79 -16.86 -1.29
N LEU A 40 -6.37 -17.39 -2.36
CA LEU A 40 -7.26 -18.55 -2.32
C LEU A 40 -6.51 -19.82 -1.86
N LEU A 41 -5.29 -20.03 -2.36
CA LEU A 41 -4.44 -21.15 -1.91
C LEU A 41 -4.13 -21.01 -0.41
N ILE A 42 -3.72 -19.84 0.06
CA ILE A 42 -3.48 -19.57 1.49
C ILE A 42 -4.73 -19.87 2.32
N PHE A 43 -5.90 -19.43 1.85
CA PHE A 43 -7.18 -19.66 2.52
C PHE A 43 -7.55 -21.15 2.59
N LEU A 44 -7.26 -21.93 1.55
CA LEU A 44 -7.56 -23.36 1.51
C LEU A 44 -6.56 -24.20 2.33
N PHE A 45 -5.27 -23.90 2.24
CA PHE A 45 -4.20 -24.71 2.83
C PHE A 45 -3.85 -24.34 4.27
N ILE A 46 -4.23 -23.15 4.75
CA ILE A 46 -3.90 -22.71 6.10
C ILE A 46 -5.19 -22.50 6.92
N PRO A 47 -5.59 -23.49 7.74
CA PRO A 47 -6.84 -23.46 8.52
C PRO A 47 -6.97 -22.22 9.40
N HIS A 48 -5.87 -21.75 9.98
CA HIS A 48 -5.84 -20.59 10.87
C HIS A 48 -6.39 -19.33 10.18
N TYR A 49 -5.93 -19.02 8.96
CA TYR A 49 -6.41 -17.84 8.22
C TYR A 49 -7.89 -17.97 7.82
N ARG A 50 -8.33 -19.19 7.48
CA ARG A 50 -9.74 -19.47 7.20
C ARG A 50 -10.62 -19.21 8.40
N GLU A 51 -10.23 -19.71 9.57
CA GLU A 51 -11.00 -19.51 10.80
C GLU A 51 -11.05 -18.04 11.22
N SER A 52 -9.93 -17.33 11.16
CA SER A 52 -9.89 -15.88 11.44
C SER A 52 -10.76 -15.08 10.47
N PHE A 53 -10.73 -15.40 9.17
CA PHE A 53 -11.58 -14.74 8.18
C PHE A 53 -13.07 -14.99 8.43
N MET A 54 -13.45 -16.25 8.68
CA MET A 54 -14.84 -16.62 8.98
C MET A 54 -15.33 -16.01 10.29
N HIS A 55 -14.46 -15.95 11.30
CA HIS A 55 -14.77 -15.28 12.57
C HIS A 55 -15.03 -13.80 12.35
N MET A 56 -14.13 -13.09 11.65
CA MET A 56 -14.27 -11.66 11.38
C MET A 56 -15.49 -11.33 10.51
N ASN A 57 -15.83 -12.18 9.54
CA ASN A 57 -17.04 -12.00 8.73
C ASN A 57 -18.33 -12.22 9.53
N ARG A 58 -18.32 -13.14 10.52
CA ARG A 58 -19.47 -13.41 11.39
C ARG A 58 -19.65 -12.34 12.47
N THR A 59 -18.56 -11.81 13.03
CA THR A 59 -18.61 -10.83 14.13
C THR A 59 -18.65 -9.38 13.65
N GLY A 60 -18.07 -9.08 12.49
CA GLY A 60 -17.92 -7.70 12.03
C GLY A 60 -19.17 -7.08 11.38
N GLY A 61 -20.13 -7.91 10.96
CA GLY A 61 -21.34 -7.46 10.27
C GLY A 61 -21.08 -6.74 8.95
N ASN A 62 -22.14 -6.17 8.37
CA ASN A 62 -22.07 -5.50 7.06
C ASN A 62 -21.16 -4.27 7.04
N THR A 63 -21.04 -3.54 8.15
CA THR A 63 -20.22 -2.32 8.22
C THR A 63 -18.73 -2.62 8.05
N ILE A 64 -18.21 -3.63 8.76
CA ILE A 64 -16.79 -4.01 8.63
C ILE A 64 -16.51 -4.56 7.23
N LEU A 65 -17.44 -5.32 6.67
CA LEU A 65 -17.33 -5.83 5.30
C LEU A 65 -17.24 -4.68 4.29
N ILE A 66 -18.13 -3.68 4.37
CA ILE A 66 -18.12 -2.50 3.49
C ILE A 66 -16.80 -1.72 3.63
N VAL A 67 -16.35 -1.47 4.86
CA VAL A 67 -15.08 -0.75 5.10
C VAL A 67 -13.89 -1.50 4.48
N ASN A 68 -13.86 -2.83 4.61
CA ASN A 68 -12.81 -3.65 4.02
C ASN A 68 -12.84 -3.59 2.49
N ILE A 69 -14.02 -3.72 1.88
CA ILE A 69 -14.16 -3.62 0.42
C ILE A 69 -13.68 -2.26 -0.07
N VAL A 70 -14.09 -1.17 0.58
CA VAL A 70 -13.67 0.17 0.19
C VAL A 70 -12.15 0.35 0.34
N SER A 71 -11.57 -0.16 1.44
CA SER A 71 -10.13 -0.13 1.67
C SER A 71 -9.35 -0.92 0.60
N GLU A 72 -9.86 -2.09 0.22
CA GLU A 72 -9.25 -2.93 -0.81
C GLU A 72 -9.35 -2.28 -2.18
N LEU A 73 -10.51 -1.71 -2.54
CA LEU A 73 -10.68 -0.98 -3.80
C LEU A 73 -9.73 0.21 -3.90
N MET A 74 -9.58 0.99 -2.83
CA MET A 74 -8.61 2.11 -2.79
C MET A 74 -7.17 1.61 -2.97
N SER A 75 -6.84 0.46 -2.36
CA SER A 75 -5.53 -0.16 -2.50
C SER A 75 -5.27 -0.65 -3.93
N ILE A 76 -6.26 -1.31 -4.55
CA ILE A 76 -6.19 -1.75 -5.96
C ILE A 76 -6.00 -0.56 -6.89
N ILE A 77 -6.77 0.51 -6.71
CA ILE A 77 -6.63 1.75 -7.50
C ILE A 77 -5.22 2.33 -7.34
N GLY A 78 -4.72 2.44 -6.10
CA GLY A 78 -3.37 2.93 -5.83
C GLY A 78 -2.28 2.08 -6.49
N ASN A 79 -2.42 0.75 -6.44
CA ASN A 79 -1.50 -0.18 -7.07
C ASN A 79 -1.56 -0.08 -8.61
N LEU A 80 -2.74 0.00 -9.21
CA LEU A 80 -2.90 0.21 -10.66
C LEU A 80 -2.24 1.52 -11.11
N LEU A 81 -2.45 2.62 -10.38
CA LEU A 81 -1.80 3.90 -10.69
C LEU A 81 -0.28 3.81 -10.56
N THR A 82 0.23 3.08 -9.57
CA THR A 82 1.67 2.84 -9.40
C THR A 82 2.23 2.03 -10.56
N ASN A 83 1.56 0.94 -10.95
CA ASN A 83 1.92 0.10 -12.09
C ASN A 83 1.90 0.88 -13.40
N PHE A 84 0.93 1.77 -13.57
CA PHE A 84 0.87 2.68 -14.71
C PHE A 84 2.07 3.64 -14.71
N ALA A 85 2.44 4.20 -13.55
CA ALA A 85 3.62 5.06 -13.42
C ALA A 85 4.93 4.33 -13.74
N LEU A 86 5.04 3.02 -13.42
CA LEU A 86 6.21 2.18 -13.76
C LEU A 86 6.44 2.07 -15.27
N LEU A 87 5.40 2.23 -16.08
CA LEU A 87 5.54 2.27 -17.54
C LEU A 87 6.11 3.58 -18.03
N LEU A 88 5.76 4.68 -17.37
CA LEU A 88 6.14 6.04 -17.77
C LEU A 88 7.54 6.43 -17.30
N ALA A 89 7.97 5.92 -16.13
CA ALA A 89 9.19 6.32 -15.46
C ALA A 89 10.04 5.11 -15.01
N PRO A 90 11.34 5.30 -14.69
CA PRO A 90 12.17 4.24 -14.11
C PRO A 90 11.59 3.69 -12.80
N VAL A 91 11.75 2.38 -12.58
CA VAL A 91 11.19 1.67 -11.40
C VAL A 91 11.66 2.31 -10.09
N THR A 92 12.94 2.69 -10.03
CA THR A 92 13.55 3.37 -8.88
C THR A 92 12.85 4.70 -8.59
N MET A 93 12.58 5.51 -9.61
CA MET A 93 11.94 6.83 -9.45
C MET A 93 10.51 6.70 -8.94
N VAL A 94 9.75 5.71 -9.42
CA VAL A 94 8.37 5.47 -8.98
C VAL A 94 8.34 5.00 -7.52
N TYR A 95 9.20 4.05 -7.14
CA TYR A 95 9.23 3.56 -5.76
C TYR A 95 9.75 4.58 -4.75
N LEU A 96 10.59 5.52 -5.16
CA LEU A 96 11.01 6.65 -4.32
C LEU A 96 9.84 7.56 -3.92
N VAL A 97 8.79 7.66 -4.74
CA VAL A 97 7.57 8.41 -4.36
C VAL A 97 6.93 7.80 -3.11
N GLY A 98 7.07 6.49 -2.90
CA GLY A 98 6.60 5.80 -1.68
C GLY A 98 7.20 6.37 -0.39
N SER A 99 8.42 6.92 -0.43
CA SER A 99 9.05 7.56 0.73
C SER A 99 8.35 8.85 1.18
N PHE A 100 7.51 9.43 0.33
CA PHE A 100 6.67 10.59 0.67
C PHE A 100 5.32 10.18 1.28
N GLN A 101 4.93 8.91 1.20
CA GLN A 101 3.66 8.40 1.75
C GLN A 101 3.47 8.75 3.24
N PRO A 102 4.49 8.66 4.12
CA PRO A 102 4.34 9.05 5.53
C PRO A 102 3.94 10.51 5.73
N ALA A 103 4.38 11.42 4.85
CA ALA A 103 3.98 12.83 4.88
C ALA A 103 2.50 13.00 4.54
N ILE A 104 2.02 12.28 3.51
CA ILE A 104 0.61 12.28 3.10
C ILE A 104 -0.25 11.71 4.22
N VAL A 105 0.16 10.59 4.83
CA VAL A 105 -0.55 9.98 5.95
C VAL A 105 -0.62 10.95 7.13
N LEU A 106 0.49 11.60 7.50
CA LEU A 106 0.48 12.60 8.57
C LEU A 106 -0.51 13.74 8.26
N PHE A 107 -0.49 14.27 7.04
CA PHE A 107 -1.42 15.31 6.62
C PHE A 107 -2.88 14.85 6.72
N LEU A 108 -3.20 13.66 6.22
CA LEU A 108 -4.54 13.08 6.30
C LEU A 108 -4.98 12.86 7.75
N THR A 109 -4.09 12.40 8.62
CA THR A 109 -4.38 12.18 10.04
C THR A 109 -4.64 13.50 10.76
N LEU A 110 -3.85 14.56 10.50
CA LEU A 110 -4.08 15.90 11.04
C LEU A 110 -5.43 16.47 10.58
N PHE A 111 -5.75 16.30 9.30
CA PHE A 111 -7.03 16.72 8.72
C PHE A 111 -8.20 15.95 9.36
N ALA A 112 -8.12 14.62 9.41
CA ALA A 112 -9.14 13.77 10.01
C ALA A 112 -9.35 14.07 11.50
N THR A 113 -8.29 14.35 12.25
CA THR A 113 -8.40 14.71 13.68
C THR A 113 -9.12 16.05 13.88
N LYS A 114 -8.94 17.01 12.96
CA LYS A 114 -9.62 18.31 13.02
C LYS A 114 -11.10 18.24 12.63
N PHE A 115 -11.44 17.49 11.58
CA PHE A 115 -12.80 17.44 11.02
C PHE A 115 -13.66 16.30 11.59
N PHE A 116 -13.04 15.19 11.99
CA PHE A 116 -13.71 14.00 12.50
C PHE A 116 -13.03 13.49 13.80
N PRO A 117 -12.99 14.32 14.88
CA PRO A 117 -12.31 13.97 16.14
C PRO A 117 -12.89 12.75 16.86
N ASN A 118 -14.09 12.30 16.48
CA ASN A 118 -14.71 11.08 17.01
C ASN A 118 -14.20 9.80 16.31
N ILE A 119 -13.59 9.90 15.13
CA ILE A 119 -13.11 8.77 14.32
C ILE A 119 -11.58 8.67 14.40
N ALA A 120 -10.86 9.79 14.34
CA ALA A 120 -9.40 9.84 14.43
C ALA A 120 -8.98 10.77 15.57
N LYS A 121 -8.35 10.21 16.62
CA LYS A 121 -7.79 10.98 17.74
C LYS A 121 -6.27 10.90 17.70
N GLU A 122 -5.66 11.78 16.93
CA GLU A 122 -4.20 11.93 16.94
C GLU A 122 -3.74 12.81 18.09
N ASN A 123 -2.68 12.41 18.79
CA ASN A 123 -2.07 13.25 19.82
C ASN A 123 -1.24 14.36 19.17
N LEU A 124 -1.80 15.58 19.14
CA LEU A 124 -1.17 16.77 18.55
C LEU A 124 -0.16 17.47 19.48
N THR A 125 0.23 16.84 20.59
CA THR A 125 1.23 17.41 21.50
C THR A 125 2.55 17.58 20.75
N ARG A 126 3.20 18.74 20.92
CA ARG A 126 4.48 19.07 20.24
C ARG A 126 5.55 18.01 20.44
N GLN A 127 5.56 17.35 21.60
CA GLN A 127 6.50 16.26 21.93
C GLN A 127 6.35 15.02 21.04
N VAL A 128 5.17 14.78 20.46
CA VAL A 128 4.90 13.63 19.57
C VAL A 128 4.90 14.06 18.10
N LEU A 129 4.39 15.25 17.81
CA LEU A 129 4.31 15.74 16.43
C LEU A 129 5.69 16.12 15.86
N LEU A 130 6.56 16.77 16.65
CA LEU A 130 7.86 17.24 16.18
C LEU A 130 8.79 16.07 15.76
N PRO A 131 8.93 14.98 16.53
CA PRO A 131 9.72 13.83 16.09
C PRO A 131 9.18 13.18 14.81
N LYS A 132 7.84 13.12 14.63
CA LYS A 132 7.23 12.58 13.40
C LYS A 132 7.61 13.42 12.18
N ILE A 133 7.53 14.74 12.29
CA ILE A 133 7.91 15.66 11.21
C ILE A 133 9.40 15.50 10.89
N ILE A 134 10.27 15.48 11.90
CA ILE A 134 11.72 15.31 11.71
C ILE A 134 12.02 13.97 11.01
N ALA A 135 11.40 12.88 11.44
CA ALA A 135 11.58 11.57 10.81
C ALA A 135 11.15 11.57 9.33
N ILE A 136 10.02 12.21 9.02
CA ILE A 136 9.53 12.36 7.63
C ILE A 136 10.50 13.18 6.79
N VAL A 137 11.01 14.29 7.32
CA VAL A 137 12.01 15.10 6.61
C VAL A 137 13.28 14.30 6.34
N ILE A 138 13.77 13.54 7.32
CA ILE A 138 14.95 12.67 7.16
C ILE A 138 14.69 11.60 6.08
N MET A 139 13.51 10.96 6.07
CA MET A 139 13.16 9.97 5.05
C MET A 139 13.12 10.58 3.64
N ILE A 140 12.52 11.77 3.50
CA ILE A 140 12.43 12.46 2.21
C ILE A 140 13.81 12.88 1.72
N VAL A 141 14.63 13.50 2.59
CA VAL A 141 15.99 13.93 2.25
C VAL A 141 16.87 12.73 1.90
N GLY A 142 16.81 11.66 2.70
CA GLY A 142 17.56 10.43 2.41
C GLY A 142 17.15 9.80 1.07
N SER A 143 15.87 9.83 0.74
CA SER A 143 15.35 9.33 -0.54
C SER A 143 15.77 10.21 -1.72
N ALA A 144 15.82 11.53 -1.55
CA ALA A 144 16.32 12.45 -2.56
C ALA A 144 17.83 12.26 -2.82
N ILE A 145 18.61 12.01 -1.77
CA ILE A 145 20.05 11.70 -1.90
C ILE A 145 20.28 10.39 -2.64
N LEU A 146 19.45 9.36 -2.40
CA LEU A 146 19.55 8.08 -3.13
C LEU A 146 19.31 8.22 -4.64
N PHE A 147 18.69 9.31 -5.08
CA PHE A 147 18.40 9.58 -6.48
C PHE A 147 19.45 10.46 -7.17
N LEU A 148 20.12 11.34 -6.41
CA LEU A 148 21.20 12.21 -6.87
C LEU A 148 22.47 11.41 -7.17
#